data_AF-A0A2V6PE05-F1
#
_entry.id   AF-A0A2V6PE05-F1
#
_cell.length_a   1.000
_cell.length_b   1.000
_cell.length_c   1.000
_cell.angle_alpha   90.00
_cell.angle_beta   90.00
_cell.angle_gamma   90.00
#
_symmetry.space_group_name_H-M   'P 1'
#
loop_
_entity.id
_entity.type
_entity.pdbx_description
1 polymer ?
#
loop_
_entity_poly.entity_id
_entity_poly.type
_entity_poly.pdbx_seq_one_letter_code
_entity_poly.pdbx_strand_id
1 'polypeptide(L)'
;AANAIIQQSLNSQATALGAVGVRPTGAERPRIRLNLPAPSAAAPAVAAPQSQPAIAPPGRAPMMASAQTPAHATKGPSVFFGIVGAVVGGFLGMLGWYFLIKATGYEIGYAAWGVGVLVGIGARIPGHSGNTILGVCAGACALIAIIGGQFLAAKSTVNEIFEQGAKQAYETQLTYAKEAVQAVPTGSDAEIKAFLAKESAKDGGSADPNQISAETIKEFREKELPRLRDFASGKRGKQDFDKRMKEVKESLVGDLLVLKESLSLFTLLWIFLGVGSAYKIASGGSD
;
A
#
# COMPACT_ATOMS: atom_id res chain seq x y z
N ALA A 1 23.21 14.68 -22.95
CA ALA A 1 23.40 15.62 -21.82
C ALA A 1 22.87 15.14 -20.46
N ALA A 2 21.95 14.15 -20.39
CA ALA A 2 21.26 13.79 -19.13
C ALA A 2 22.15 13.31 -17.96
N ASN A 3 23.27 12.62 -18.22
CA ASN A 3 24.10 12.01 -17.16
C ASN A 3 24.86 13.03 -16.28
N ALA A 4 25.03 14.29 -16.73
CA ALA A 4 25.77 15.30 -15.96
C ALA A 4 24.97 15.85 -14.76
N ILE A 5 23.64 15.98 -14.92
CA ILE A 5 22.76 16.62 -13.94
C ILE A 5 22.62 15.74 -12.67
N ILE A 6 22.62 14.41 -12.85
CA ILE A 6 22.49 13.43 -11.76
C ILE A 6 23.75 13.42 -10.86
N GLN A 7 24.95 13.56 -11.42
CA GLN A 7 26.17 13.61 -10.61
C GLN A 7 26.29 14.90 -9.80
N GLN A 8 25.77 16.02 -10.32
CA GLN A 8 25.84 17.31 -9.63
C GLN A 8 24.97 17.35 -8.36
N SER A 9 23.81 16.68 -8.33
CA SER A 9 22.97 16.61 -7.13
C SER A 9 23.58 15.76 -6.01
N LEU A 10 24.27 14.66 -6.37
CA LEU A 10 24.90 13.74 -5.42
C LEU A 10 26.10 14.39 -4.70
N ASN A 11 26.95 15.12 -5.42
CA ASN A 11 28.08 15.83 -4.79
C ASN A 11 27.62 16.97 -3.87
N SER A 12 26.50 17.64 -4.17
CA SER A 12 25.97 18.72 -3.31
C SER A 12 25.51 18.23 -1.94
N GLN A 13 25.02 16.98 -1.82
CA GLN A 13 24.60 16.41 -0.54
C GLN A 13 25.78 15.89 0.31
N ALA A 14 26.87 15.46 -0.32
CA ALA A 14 28.07 14.99 0.39
C ALA A 14 28.76 16.10 1.22
N THR A 15 28.76 17.35 0.72
CA THR A 15 29.41 18.48 1.40
C THR A 15 28.65 18.97 2.64
N ALA A 16 27.35 18.65 2.77
CA ALA A 16 26.51 19.13 3.87
C ALA A 16 26.66 18.35 5.19
N LEU A 17 27.34 17.20 5.19
CA LEU A 17 27.50 16.30 6.35
C LEU A 17 28.92 16.31 6.96
N GLY A 18 29.81 17.16 6.47
CA GLY A 18 31.25 17.10 6.75
C GLY A 18 31.83 18.20 7.64
N ALA A 19 31.11 18.74 8.64
CA ALA A 19 31.61 19.88 9.41
C ALA A 19 31.12 20.06 10.88
N VAL A 20 31.05 19.03 11.73
CA VAL A 20 31.10 19.23 13.21
C VAL A 20 31.90 18.13 13.94
N GLY A 21 33.09 18.50 14.41
CA GLY A 21 33.85 17.91 15.52
C GLY A 21 34.83 19.00 16.03
N VAL A 22 35.47 19.00 17.21
CA VAL A 22 35.71 18.03 18.31
C VAL A 22 35.98 18.88 19.58
N ARG A 23 35.51 18.58 20.80
CA ARG A 23 36.19 17.76 21.86
C ARG A 23 35.33 17.70 23.16
N PRO A 24 35.48 16.69 24.05
CA PRO A 24 34.67 16.54 25.28
C PRO A 24 35.35 17.07 26.55
N THR A 25 34.57 17.36 27.61
CA THR A 25 35.06 17.62 28.98
C THR A 25 34.08 17.10 30.05
N GLY A 26 34.63 16.65 31.18
CA GLY A 26 33.93 16.63 32.48
C GLY A 26 33.06 15.41 32.76
N ALA A 27 33.43 14.63 33.80
CA ALA A 27 32.60 13.54 34.32
C ALA A 27 31.75 14.02 35.51
N GLU A 28 30.47 13.65 35.54
CA GLU A 28 29.75 13.48 36.80
C GLU A 28 28.73 12.34 36.69
N ARG A 29 28.63 11.52 37.73
CA ARG A 29 27.79 10.30 37.79
C ARG A 29 26.46 10.57 38.53
N PRO A 30 25.43 9.73 38.34
CA PRO A 30 24.03 10.16 38.46
C PRO A 30 23.51 10.18 39.91
N ARG A 31 22.46 10.99 40.15
CA ARG A 31 21.62 10.90 41.35
C ARG A 31 20.21 10.43 41.00
N ILE A 32 19.96 9.14 41.23
CA ILE A 32 18.62 8.58 41.29
C ILE A 32 17.92 9.09 42.56
N ARG A 33 16.73 9.67 42.43
CA ARG A 33 15.87 10.04 43.57
C ARG A 33 14.90 8.89 43.85
N LEU A 34 15.29 7.99 44.76
CA LEU A 34 14.37 7.02 45.35
C LEU A 34 13.48 7.73 46.39
N ASN A 35 12.18 7.46 46.40
CA ASN A 35 11.22 8.16 47.25
C ASN A 35 10.34 7.18 48.04
N LEU A 36 10.83 6.70 49.19
CA LEU A 36 10.16 5.79 50.11
C LEU A 36 10.59 6.10 51.58
N PRO A 37 9.82 5.67 52.60
CA PRO A 37 9.33 6.61 53.62
C PRO A 37 10.18 6.71 54.90
N ALA A 38 10.01 7.83 55.61
CA ALA A 38 10.62 8.08 56.92
C ALA A 38 9.84 7.40 58.06
N PRO A 39 10.52 6.89 59.12
CA PRO A 39 9.90 6.06 60.15
C PRO A 39 9.39 6.88 61.36
N SER A 40 8.29 6.43 61.95
CA SER A 40 7.91 6.81 63.33
C SER A 40 8.52 5.81 64.31
N ALA A 41 9.23 6.31 65.32
CA ALA A 41 9.94 5.49 66.30
C ALA A 41 9.11 5.28 67.57
N ALA A 42 9.06 4.04 68.08
CA ALA A 42 9.31 3.67 69.49
C ALA A 42 8.94 2.19 69.76
N ALA A 43 9.92 1.43 70.25
CA ALA A 43 9.72 0.18 71.02
C ALA A 43 10.28 0.43 72.45
N PRO A 44 9.92 -0.37 73.49
CA PRO A 44 10.39 -1.77 73.66
C PRO A 44 9.23 -2.77 73.86
N ALA A 45 9.32 -4.06 73.48
CA ALA A 45 9.99 -5.19 74.17
C ALA A 45 9.36 -5.51 75.57
N VAL A 46 9.06 -6.74 76.00
CA VAL A 46 9.55 -8.11 75.68
C VAL A 46 8.42 -9.16 75.88
N ALA A 47 8.64 -10.40 75.42
CA ALA A 47 8.07 -11.68 75.93
C ALA A 47 6.86 -12.34 75.22
N ALA A 48 7.18 -13.43 74.51
CA ALA A 48 6.44 -14.69 74.42
C ALA A 48 7.46 -15.80 74.83
N PRO A 49 7.08 -17.00 75.33
CA PRO A 49 5.91 -17.79 74.92
C PRO A 49 5.15 -18.53 76.05
N GLN A 50 3.97 -19.11 75.76
CA GLN A 50 3.66 -20.56 75.92
C GLN A 50 2.20 -20.90 75.55
N SER A 51 1.92 -22.20 75.44
CA SER A 51 0.78 -22.83 74.76
C SER A 51 -0.17 -23.57 75.70
N GLN A 52 -1.46 -23.70 75.32
CA GLN A 52 -2.18 -24.99 75.15
C GLN A 52 -3.68 -24.80 74.74
N PRO A 53 -4.42 -25.84 74.27
CA PRO A 53 -5.60 -25.71 73.40
C PRO A 53 -6.95 -26.17 74.02
N ALA A 54 -7.96 -26.38 73.14
CA ALA A 54 -9.37 -26.74 73.36
C ALA A 54 -10.30 -25.52 73.64
N ILE A 55 -11.58 -25.48 73.25
CA ILE A 55 -12.59 -26.56 73.13
C ILE A 55 -13.49 -26.37 71.89
N ALA A 56 -14.03 -27.47 71.34
CA ALA A 56 -15.20 -27.54 70.45
C ALA A 56 -16.05 -28.79 70.84
N PRO A 57 -17.27 -29.06 70.33
CA PRO A 57 -18.19 -28.28 69.48
C PRO A 57 -19.56 -28.08 70.25
N PRO A 58 -20.79 -28.00 69.66
CA PRO A 58 -21.40 -28.92 68.69
C PRO A 58 -22.02 -28.26 67.43
N GLY A 59 -22.08 -29.01 66.34
CA GLY A 59 -22.61 -28.53 65.06
C GLY A 59 -24.13 -28.64 64.91
N ARG A 60 -24.72 -27.72 64.12
CA ARG A 60 -26.03 -27.87 63.47
C ARG A 60 -26.01 -27.25 62.07
N ALA A 61 -25.92 -28.11 61.06
CA ALA A 61 -26.42 -27.89 59.71
C ALA A 61 -27.07 -29.23 59.29
N PRO A 62 -28.22 -29.19 58.61
CA PRO A 62 -28.17 -28.96 57.17
C PRO A 62 -28.91 -27.67 56.79
N MET A 63 -28.17 -26.66 56.36
CA MET A 63 -28.77 -25.57 55.60
C MET A 63 -29.11 -26.11 54.20
N MET A 64 -30.33 -25.86 53.76
CA MET A 64 -30.92 -26.51 52.59
C MET A 64 -30.05 -26.36 51.34
N ALA A 65 -30.06 -27.39 50.49
CA ALA A 65 -29.40 -27.38 49.20
C ALA A 65 -29.73 -26.08 48.46
N SER A 66 -28.71 -25.27 48.18
CA SER A 66 -28.85 -24.13 47.30
C SER A 66 -29.34 -24.64 45.95
N ALA A 67 -30.58 -24.27 45.60
CA ALA A 67 -31.14 -24.56 44.29
C ALA A 67 -30.13 -24.08 43.25
N GLN A 68 -29.67 -24.99 42.40
CA GLN A 68 -28.76 -24.65 41.32
C GLN A 68 -29.51 -23.70 40.39
N THR A 69 -29.18 -22.40 40.47
CA THR A 69 -29.59 -21.42 39.47
C THR A 69 -29.24 -22.02 38.12
N PRO A 70 -30.19 -22.14 37.17
CA PRO A 70 -29.89 -22.76 35.89
C PRO A 70 -28.73 -21.98 35.26
N ALA A 71 -27.62 -22.67 35.05
CA ALA A 71 -26.45 -22.06 34.44
C ALA A 71 -26.90 -21.49 33.10
N HIS A 72 -26.84 -20.16 32.95
CA HIS A 72 -26.95 -19.55 31.63
C HIS A 72 -25.95 -20.27 30.74
N ALA A 73 -26.44 -20.96 29.71
CA ALA A 73 -25.60 -21.71 28.80
C ALA A 73 -24.71 -20.71 28.05
N THR A 74 -23.52 -20.48 28.60
CA THR A 74 -22.47 -19.65 28.03
C THR A 74 -22.04 -20.32 26.74
N LYS A 75 -22.61 -19.86 25.62
CA LYS A 75 -22.17 -20.25 24.27
C LYS A 75 -20.65 -20.07 24.23
N GLY A 76 -19.95 -21.20 24.12
CA GLY A 76 -18.50 -21.22 24.19
C GLY A 76 -17.85 -20.40 23.06
N PRO A 77 -16.59 -19.98 23.24
CA PRO A 77 -15.79 -19.27 22.24
C PRO A 77 -15.96 -19.75 20.80
N SER A 78 -16.71 -19.02 19.99
CA SER A 78 -17.05 -19.46 18.63
C SER A 78 -16.09 -18.87 17.59
N VAL A 79 -14.82 -19.32 17.67
CA VAL A 79 -13.70 -18.90 16.80
C VAL A 79 -14.08 -18.93 15.32
N PHE A 80 -14.81 -19.95 14.87
CA PHE A 80 -15.29 -20.07 13.50
C PHE A 80 -16.14 -18.85 13.05
N PHE A 81 -17.14 -18.46 13.83
CA PHE A 81 -17.98 -17.29 13.51
C PHE A 81 -17.16 -15.99 13.56
N GLY A 82 -16.15 -15.92 14.42
CA GLY A 82 -15.16 -14.84 14.39
C GLY A 82 -14.35 -14.79 13.09
N ILE A 83 -13.87 -15.92 12.58
CA ILE A 83 -13.14 -15.97 11.29
C ILE A 83 -14.05 -15.54 10.13
N VAL A 84 -15.29 -16.02 10.08
CA VAL A 84 -16.28 -15.60 9.07
C VAL A 84 -16.50 -14.08 9.13
N GLY A 85 -16.67 -13.53 10.33
CA GLY A 85 -16.80 -12.08 10.52
C GLY A 85 -15.55 -11.28 10.14
N ALA A 86 -14.35 -11.83 10.36
CA ALA A 86 -13.09 -11.23 9.93
C ALA A 86 -13.00 -11.14 8.40
N VAL A 87 -13.44 -12.18 7.68
CA VAL A 87 -13.50 -12.21 6.21
C VAL A 87 -14.51 -11.17 5.69
N VAL A 88 -15.70 -11.09 6.29
CA VAL A 88 -16.71 -10.08 5.90
C VAL A 88 -16.21 -8.66 6.17
N GLY A 89 -15.64 -8.39 7.36
CA GLY A 89 -15.05 -7.09 7.69
C GLY A 89 -13.89 -6.71 6.77
N GLY A 90 -13.04 -7.67 6.41
CA GLY A 90 -11.97 -7.50 5.43
C GLY A 90 -12.48 -7.19 4.03
N PHE A 91 -13.48 -7.92 3.54
CA PHE A 91 -14.07 -7.67 2.22
C PHE A 91 -14.74 -6.29 2.13
N LEU A 92 -15.50 -5.90 3.17
CA LEU A 92 -16.13 -4.58 3.24
C LEU A 92 -15.09 -3.45 3.36
N GLY A 93 -14.05 -3.62 4.18
CA GLY A 93 -12.95 -2.66 4.28
C GLY A 93 -12.17 -2.53 2.97
N MET A 94 -11.87 -3.65 2.31
CA MET A 94 -11.22 -3.71 1.00
C MET A 94 -12.02 -2.95 -0.06
N LEU A 95 -13.33 -3.19 -0.17
CA LEU A 95 -14.19 -2.47 -1.11
C LEU A 95 -14.33 -0.98 -0.75
N GLY A 96 -14.51 -0.66 0.54
CA GLY A 96 -14.61 0.72 1.01
C GLY A 96 -13.36 1.54 0.68
N TRP A 97 -12.18 0.96 0.87
CA TRP A 97 -10.91 1.59 0.51
C TRP A 97 -10.68 1.66 -0.99
N TYR A 98 -11.02 0.61 -1.75
CA TYR A 98 -11.02 0.63 -3.21
C TYR A 98 -11.84 1.81 -3.75
N PHE A 99 -13.10 1.94 -3.33
CA PHE A 99 -13.98 3.03 -3.75
C PHE A 99 -13.50 4.41 -3.26
N LEU A 100 -12.84 4.50 -2.09
CA LEU A 100 -12.23 5.73 -1.59
C LEU A 100 -11.12 6.24 -2.53
N ILE A 101 -10.20 5.36 -2.95
CA ILE A 101 -9.15 5.71 -3.93
C ILE A 101 -9.80 6.10 -5.26
N LYS A 102 -10.79 5.32 -5.70
CA LYS A 102 -11.55 5.57 -6.94
C LYS A 102 -12.24 6.94 -6.99
N ALA A 103 -12.71 7.43 -5.84
CA ALA A 103 -13.43 8.71 -5.73
C ALA A 103 -12.50 9.91 -5.48
N THR A 104 -11.36 9.72 -4.81
CA THR A 104 -10.45 10.81 -4.42
C THR A 104 -9.22 10.97 -5.31
N GLY A 105 -8.81 9.91 -6.01
CA GLY A 105 -7.57 9.87 -6.81
C GLY A 105 -6.29 9.75 -5.97
N TYR A 106 -6.37 9.62 -4.64
CA TYR A 106 -5.21 9.61 -3.74
C TYR A 106 -5.15 8.33 -2.89
N GLU A 107 -3.95 7.77 -2.76
CA GLU A 107 -3.66 6.67 -1.83
C GLU A 107 -3.57 7.20 -0.39
N ILE A 108 -4.66 7.06 0.34
CA ILE A 108 -4.74 7.48 1.74
C ILE A 108 -4.21 6.38 2.66
N GLY A 109 -2.96 6.51 3.11
CA GLY A 109 -2.26 5.46 3.90
C GLY A 109 -3.02 5.00 5.16
N TYR A 110 -3.65 5.92 5.89
CA TYR A 110 -4.43 5.59 7.09
C TYR A 110 -5.73 4.78 6.80
N ALA A 111 -6.14 4.63 5.54
CA ALA A 111 -7.23 3.74 5.19
C ALA A 111 -6.85 2.26 5.38
N ALA A 112 -5.59 1.87 5.16
CA ALA A 112 -5.11 0.50 5.44
C ALA A 112 -5.26 0.15 6.95
N TRP A 113 -5.04 1.12 7.83
CA TRP A 113 -5.33 0.96 9.26
C TRP A 113 -6.83 0.80 9.53
N GLY A 114 -7.67 1.61 8.87
CA GLY A 114 -9.14 1.49 8.94
C GLY A 114 -9.66 0.11 8.50
N VAL A 115 -9.11 -0.48 7.44
CA VAL A 115 -9.44 -1.85 7.00
C VAL A 115 -9.08 -2.86 8.11
N GLY A 116 -7.92 -2.74 8.73
CA GLY A 116 -7.52 -3.58 9.86
C GLY A 116 -8.46 -3.47 11.07
N VAL A 117 -8.91 -2.27 11.40
CA VAL A 117 -9.93 -2.04 12.45
C VAL A 117 -11.26 -2.71 12.10
N LEU A 118 -11.74 -2.59 10.86
CA LEU A 118 -12.97 -3.23 10.39
C LEU A 118 -12.88 -4.77 10.43
N VAL A 119 -11.73 -5.35 10.07
CA VAL A 119 -11.47 -6.80 10.19
C VAL A 119 -11.50 -7.24 11.66
N GLY A 120 -10.87 -6.47 12.56
CA GLY A 120 -10.86 -6.76 13.99
C GLY A 120 -12.26 -6.71 14.61
N ILE A 121 -13.05 -5.67 14.31
CA ILE A 121 -14.44 -5.53 14.77
C ILE A 121 -15.30 -6.65 14.18
N GLY A 122 -15.16 -6.91 12.88
CA GLY A 122 -15.81 -8.00 12.18
C GLY A 122 -15.52 -9.36 12.82
N ALA A 123 -14.29 -9.60 13.28
CA ALA A 123 -13.94 -10.81 14.02
C ALA A 123 -14.54 -10.86 15.44
N ARG A 124 -14.52 -9.72 16.14
CA ARG A 124 -14.82 -9.66 17.58
C ARG A 124 -16.31 -9.81 17.90
N ILE A 125 -17.19 -9.20 17.10
CA ILE A 125 -18.66 -9.22 17.32
C ILE A 125 -19.22 -10.66 17.27
N PRO A 126 -19.08 -11.42 16.17
CA PRO A 126 -19.58 -12.79 16.09
C PRO A 126 -18.68 -13.82 16.80
N GLY A 127 -17.41 -13.49 17.08
CA GLY A 127 -16.51 -14.34 17.87
C GLY A 127 -16.86 -14.43 19.37
N HIS A 128 -17.53 -13.40 19.91
CA HIS A 128 -17.97 -13.21 21.30
C HIS A 128 -16.85 -13.17 22.38
N SER A 129 -15.84 -14.02 22.26
CA SER A 129 -14.66 -14.09 23.14
C SER A 129 -13.37 -13.84 22.36
N GLY A 130 -12.44 -13.07 22.94
CA GLY A 130 -11.10 -12.94 22.39
C GLY A 130 -10.28 -14.22 22.57
N ASN A 131 -9.49 -14.58 21.56
CA ASN A 131 -8.53 -15.68 21.62
C ASN A 131 -7.36 -15.37 20.69
N THR A 132 -6.12 -15.69 21.09
CA THR A 132 -4.92 -15.58 20.27
C THR A 132 -5.09 -16.14 18.85
N ILE A 133 -5.75 -17.29 18.70
CA ILE A 133 -6.02 -17.91 17.39
C ILE A 133 -6.88 -16.98 16.52
N LEU A 134 -7.95 -16.42 17.10
CA LEU A 134 -8.83 -15.48 16.39
C LEU A 134 -8.09 -14.17 16.05
N GLY A 135 -7.19 -13.72 16.92
CA GLY A 135 -6.25 -12.61 16.66
C GLY A 135 -5.36 -12.86 15.44
N VAL A 136 -4.70 -14.02 15.36
CA VAL A 136 -3.83 -14.40 14.24
C VAL A 136 -4.63 -14.48 12.94
N CYS A 137 -5.80 -15.13 12.95
CA CYS A 137 -6.67 -15.20 11.77
C CYS A 137 -7.14 -13.81 11.32
N ALA A 138 -7.57 -12.93 12.23
CA ALA A 138 -7.95 -11.56 11.90
C ALA A 138 -6.78 -10.75 11.32
N GLY A 139 -5.56 -10.90 11.87
CA GLY A 139 -4.36 -10.27 11.33
C GLY A 139 -4.04 -10.74 9.90
N ALA A 140 -4.15 -12.03 9.63
CA ALA A 140 -3.96 -12.60 8.29
C ALA A 140 -5.04 -12.14 7.30
N CYS A 141 -6.33 -12.15 7.71
CA CYS A 141 -7.43 -11.61 6.91
C CYS A 141 -7.24 -10.11 6.60
N ALA A 142 -6.76 -9.32 7.57
CA ALA A 142 -6.46 -7.91 7.38
C ALA A 142 -5.33 -7.71 6.37
N LEU A 143 -4.23 -8.45 6.48
CA LEU A 143 -3.12 -8.37 5.54
C LEU A 143 -3.57 -8.68 4.10
N ILE A 144 -4.36 -9.75 3.91
CA ILE A 144 -4.91 -10.14 2.61
C ILE A 144 -5.88 -9.08 2.08
N ALA A 145 -6.76 -8.53 2.92
CA ALA A 145 -7.72 -7.49 2.52
C ALA A 145 -7.04 -6.16 2.14
N ILE A 146 -5.96 -5.80 2.85
CA ILE A 146 -5.18 -4.57 2.58
C ILE A 146 -4.38 -4.74 1.27
N ILE A 147 -3.63 -5.83 1.10
CA ILE A 147 -2.91 -6.11 -0.16
C ILE A 147 -3.91 -6.23 -1.33
N GLY A 148 -5.02 -6.93 -1.12
CA GLY A 148 -6.08 -7.10 -2.12
C GLY A 148 -6.73 -5.78 -2.53
N GLY A 149 -7.01 -4.88 -1.58
CA GLY A 149 -7.60 -3.57 -1.85
C GLY A 149 -6.68 -2.67 -2.66
N GLN A 150 -5.40 -2.64 -2.31
CA GLN A 150 -4.38 -1.90 -3.03
C GLN A 150 -4.18 -2.48 -4.45
N PHE A 151 -4.13 -3.81 -4.61
CA PHE A 151 -4.07 -4.45 -5.92
C PHE A 151 -5.30 -4.16 -6.79
N LEU A 152 -6.50 -4.18 -6.20
CA LEU A 152 -7.76 -3.90 -6.92
C LEU A 152 -7.83 -2.45 -7.39
N ALA A 153 -7.45 -1.51 -6.51
CA ALA A 153 -7.41 -0.08 -6.82
C ALA A 153 -6.36 0.20 -7.89
N ALA A 154 -5.14 -0.29 -7.69
CA ALA A 154 -4.06 -0.13 -8.65
C ALA A 154 -4.43 -0.72 -10.02
N LYS A 155 -4.97 -1.94 -10.10
CA LYS A 155 -5.39 -2.55 -11.37
C LYS A 155 -6.54 -1.80 -12.06
N SER A 156 -7.48 -1.23 -11.29
CA SER A 156 -8.56 -0.41 -11.87
C SER A 156 -8.05 0.94 -12.39
N THR A 157 -7.26 1.65 -11.60
CA THR A 157 -6.66 2.94 -11.99
C THR A 157 -5.69 2.77 -13.16
N VAL A 158 -4.86 1.72 -13.14
CA VAL A 158 -4.01 1.31 -14.27
C VAL A 158 -4.87 1.00 -15.49
N ASN A 159 -5.96 0.24 -15.37
CA ASN A 159 -6.82 -0.02 -16.53
C ASN A 159 -7.36 1.28 -17.15
N GLU A 160 -7.82 2.24 -16.34
CA GLU A 160 -8.39 3.49 -16.85
C GLU A 160 -7.33 4.44 -17.42
N ILE A 161 -6.17 4.55 -16.78
CA ILE A 161 -5.03 5.33 -17.30
C ILE A 161 -4.52 4.70 -18.60
N PHE A 162 -4.39 3.38 -18.67
CA PHE A 162 -3.99 2.70 -19.90
C PHE A 162 -5.06 2.80 -20.98
N GLU A 163 -6.36 2.74 -20.65
CA GLU A 163 -7.43 2.84 -21.65
C GLU A 163 -7.59 4.26 -22.21
N GLN A 164 -7.48 5.28 -21.36
CA GLN A 164 -7.43 6.68 -21.78
C GLN A 164 -6.13 7.01 -22.54
N GLY A 165 -4.98 6.59 -22.01
CA GLY A 165 -3.67 6.79 -22.63
C GLY A 165 -3.53 6.03 -23.95
N ALA A 166 -4.06 4.81 -24.05
CA ALA A 166 -4.15 4.04 -25.28
C ALA A 166 -5.00 4.77 -26.32
N LYS A 167 -6.19 5.25 -25.93
CA LYS A 167 -7.07 6.00 -26.82
C LYS A 167 -6.40 7.28 -27.31
N GLN A 168 -5.80 8.07 -26.41
CA GLN A 168 -5.13 9.32 -26.76
C GLN A 168 -3.89 9.08 -27.64
N ALA A 169 -3.04 8.11 -27.31
CA ALA A 169 -1.88 7.77 -28.13
C ALA A 169 -2.28 7.21 -29.50
N TYR A 170 -3.35 6.41 -29.59
CA TYR A 170 -3.92 5.94 -30.85
C TYR A 170 -4.47 7.11 -31.69
N GLU A 171 -5.22 8.04 -31.10
CA GLU A 171 -5.77 9.22 -31.78
C GLU A 171 -4.65 10.16 -32.26
N THR A 172 -3.61 10.38 -31.46
CA THR A 172 -2.41 11.15 -31.86
C THR A 172 -1.67 10.47 -33.01
N GLN A 173 -1.35 9.17 -32.91
CA GLN A 173 -0.67 8.47 -34.01
C GLN A 173 -1.54 8.37 -35.27
N LEU A 174 -2.86 8.29 -35.15
CA LEU A 174 -3.78 8.26 -36.29
C LEU A 174 -3.85 9.63 -36.98
N THR A 175 -3.78 10.71 -36.20
CA THR A 175 -3.74 12.08 -36.72
C THR A 175 -2.40 12.33 -37.44
N TYR A 176 -1.27 12.02 -36.81
CA TYR A 176 0.05 12.09 -37.43
C TYR A 176 0.14 11.25 -38.72
N ALA A 177 -0.33 10.01 -38.69
CA ALA A 177 -0.34 9.13 -39.87
C ALA A 177 -1.21 9.70 -41.01
N LYS A 178 -2.36 10.30 -40.70
CA LYS A 178 -3.20 10.99 -41.71
C LYS A 178 -2.51 12.24 -42.26
N GLU A 179 -1.90 13.08 -41.42
CA GLU A 179 -1.13 14.25 -41.86
C GLU A 179 0.02 13.85 -42.79
N ALA A 180 0.81 12.83 -42.41
CA ALA A 180 1.93 12.35 -43.21
C ALA A 180 1.50 11.79 -44.57
N VAL A 181 0.40 11.02 -44.61
CA VAL A 181 -0.13 10.45 -45.87
C VAL A 181 -0.76 11.52 -46.77
N GLN A 182 -1.34 12.58 -46.19
CA GLN A 182 -1.86 13.73 -46.96
C GLN A 182 -0.74 14.64 -47.48
N ALA A 183 0.32 14.86 -46.69
CA ALA A 183 1.47 15.67 -47.08
C ALA A 183 2.41 14.95 -48.06
N VAL A 184 2.43 13.62 -48.03
CA VAL A 184 3.31 12.77 -48.86
C VAL A 184 2.49 11.73 -49.66
N PRO A 185 1.63 12.18 -50.61
CA PRO A 185 0.79 11.29 -51.40
C PRO A 185 1.60 10.44 -52.39
N THR A 186 2.66 10.96 -53.00
CA THR A 186 3.45 10.21 -53.99
C THR A 186 4.64 9.48 -53.37
N GLY A 187 5.19 10.00 -52.26
CA GLY A 187 6.41 9.45 -51.66
C GLY A 187 7.70 10.09 -52.18
N SER A 188 7.59 11.21 -52.90
CA SER A 188 8.73 11.90 -53.51
C SER A 188 9.68 12.50 -52.46
N ASP A 189 10.96 12.59 -52.83
CA ASP A 189 12.01 13.19 -51.99
C ASP A 189 11.68 14.62 -51.55
N ALA A 190 11.03 15.41 -52.41
CA ALA A 190 10.62 16.78 -52.12
C ALA A 190 9.46 16.84 -51.10
N GLU A 191 8.43 16.01 -51.25
CA GLU A 191 7.33 15.90 -50.28
C GLU A 191 7.85 15.46 -48.90
N ILE A 192 8.71 14.42 -48.87
CA ILE A 192 9.27 13.89 -47.62
C ILE A 192 10.13 14.94 -46.91
N LYS A 193 11.00 15.65 -47.64
CA LYS A 193 11.79 16.76 -47.08
C LYS A 193 10.91 17.87 -46.49
N ALA A 194 9.87 18.29 -47.22
CA ALA A 194 8.97 19.34 -46.76
C ALA A 194 8.15 18.91 -45.52
N PHE A 195 7.68 17.66 -45.49
CA PHE A 195 6.98 17.11 -44.32
C PHE A 195 7.91 17.02 -43.10
N LEU A 196 9.10 16.40 -43.24
CA LEU A 196 10.04 16.22 -42.13
C LEU A 196 10.59 17.54 -41.58
N ALA A 197 10.83 18.54 -42.43
CA ALA A 197 11.23 19.88 -41.99
C ALA A 197 10.10 20.61 -41.27
N LYS A 198 8.85 20.48 -41.73
CA LYS A 198 7.67 21.02 -41.05
C LYS A 198 7.47 20.38 -39.67
N GLU A 199 7.67 19.06 -39.56
CA GLU A 199 7.54 18.36 -38.27
C GLU A 199 8.69 18.71 -37.32
N SER A 200 9.93 18.74 -37.83
CA SER A 200 11.10 19.20 -37.07
C SER A 200 10.89 20.61 -36.50
N ALA A 201 10.26 21.51 -37.25
CA ALA A 201 9.93 22.85 -36.79
C ALA A 201 8.85 22.89 -35.69
N LYS A 202 7.87 21.96 -35.68
CA LYS A 202 6.89 21.84 -34.59
C LYS A 202 7.58 21.48 -33.26
N ASP A 203 8.59 20.61 -33.33
CA ASP A 203 9.36 20.12 -32.17
C ASP A 203 10.55 21.04 -31.78
N GLY A 204 10.62 22.26 -32.33
CA GLY A 204 11.65 23.25 -32.01
C GLY A 204 13.00 23.06 -32.72
N GLY A 205 13.05 22.18 -33.72
CA GLY A 205 14.17 21.99 -34.63
C GLY A 205 14.16 22.93 -35.84
N SER A 206 15.00 22.62 -36.83
CA SER A 206 15.14 23.44 -38.03
C SER A 206 13.99 23.22 -39.02
N ALA A 207 13.46 24.32 -39.56
CA ALA A 207 12.44 24.32 -40.61
C ALA A 207 13.02 24.19 -42.04
N ASP A 208 14.34 24.02 -42.18
CA ASP A 208 15.03 23.98 -43.47
C ASP A 208 15.02 22.56 -44.09
N PRO A 209 14.33 22.33 -45.24
CA PRO A 209 14.28 21.02 -45.90
C PRO A 209 15.63 20.52 -46.43
N ASN A 210 16.65 21.39 -46.49
CA ASN A 210 18.00 21.00 -46.92
C ASN A 210 18.83 20.34 -45.80
N GLN A 211 18.40 20.47 -44.54
CA GLN A 211 19.07 19.84 -43.39
C GLN A 211 18.61 18.39 -43.17
N ILE A 212 17.56 17.94 -43.87
CA ILE A 212 17.12 16.55 -43.88
C ILE A 212 18.06 15.72 -44.77
N SER A 213 18.74 14.73 -44.18
CA SER A 213 19.70 13.88 -44.90
C SER A 213 19.03 12.86 -45.83
N ALA A 214 19.80 12.37 -46.82
CA ALA A 214 19.32 11.36 -47.77
C ALA A 214 18.95 10.04 -47.07
N GLU A 215 19.68 9.69 -46.01
CA GLU A 215 19.46 8.52 -45.17
C GLU A 215 18.11 8.62 -44.45
N THR A 216 17.79 9.76 -43.84
CA THR A 216 16.50 9.99 -43.17
C THR A 216 15.34 9.94 -44.16
N ILE A 217 15.51 10.50 -45.37
CA ILE A 217 14.49 10.46 -46.43
C ILE A 217 14.23 9.02 -46.90
N LYS A 218 15.31 8.25 -47.09
CA LYS A 218 15.23 6.84 -47.47
C LYS A 218 14.57 5.99 -46.39
N GLU A 219 14.99 6.15 -45.13
CA GLU A 219 14.38 5.45 -43.99
C GLU A 219 12.90 5.81 -43.82
N PHE A 220 12.54 7.09 -43.97
CA PHE A 220 11.15 7.50 -43.95
C PHE A 220 10.35 6.85 -45.09
N ARG A 221 10.86 6.88 -46.34
CA ARG A 221 10.20 6.26 -47.50
C ARG A 221 10.02 4.75 -47.38
N GLU A 222 11.04 4.04 -46.90
CA GLU A 222 11.08 2.57 -46.90
C GLU A 222 10.44 1.95 -45.65
N LYS A 223 10.47 2.63 -44.49
CA LYS A 223 9.97 2.08 -43.20
C LYS A 223 8.78 2.84 -42.62
N GLU A 224 8.87 4.16 -42.49
CA GLU A 224 7.84 4.97 -41.82
C GLU A 224 6.58 5.10 -42.69
N LEU A 225 6.75 5.57 -43.93
CA LEU A 225 5.65 5.93 -44.84
C LEU A 225 4.70 4.75 -45.14
N PRO A 226 5.18 3.51 -45.41
CA PRO A 226 4.29 2.34 -45.55
C PRO A 226 3.54 2.03 -44.25
N ARG A 227 4.22 2.11 -43.10
CA ARG A 227 3.64 1.88 -41.78
C ARG A 227 2.57 2.93 -41.43
N LEU A 228 2.78 4.19 -41.80
CA LEU A 228 1.82 5.28 -41.60
C LEU A 228 0.61 5.13 -42.54
N ARG A 229 0.80 4.67 -43.79
CA ARG A 229 -0.31 4.31 -44.69
C ARG A 229 -1.16 3.17 -44.14
N ASP A 230 -0.52 2.10 -43.67
CA ASP A 230 -1.19 0.97 -43.02
C ASP A 230 -1.93 1.39 -41.74
N PHE A 231 -1.35 2.28 -40.93
CA PHE A 231 -1.97 2.80 -39.72
C PHE A 231 -3.16 3.71 -40.03
N ALA A 232 -3.02 4.63 -40.98
CA ALA A 232 -4.09 5.53 -41.44
C ALA A 232 -5.29 4.77 -42.05
N SER A 233 -5.07 3.58 -42.61
CA SER A 233 -6.14 2.68 -43.08
C SER A 233 -7.00 2.08 -41.96
N GLY A 234 -6.58 2.24 -40.69
CA GLY A 234 -7.36 1.96 -39.48
C GLY A 234 -7.53 0.49 -39.08
N LYS A 235 -7.49 -0.46 -40.03
CA LYS A 235 -7.80 -1.87 -39.73
C LYS A 235 -6.69 -2.64 -39.01
N ARG A 236 -5.43 -2.46 -39.43
CA ARG A 236 -4.28 -3.21 -38.86
C ARG A 236 -3.69 -2.50 -37.65
N GLY A 237 -3.49 -1.19 -37.75
CA GLY A 237 -2.92 -0.35 -36.70
C GLY A 237 -3.64 -0.46 -35.35
N LYS A 238 -4.97 -0.51 -35.35
CA LYS A 238 -5.74 -0.67 -34.11
C LYS A 238 -5.56 -2.05 -33.48
N GLN A 239 -5.63 -3.13 -34.25
CA GLN A 239 -5.43 -4.49 -33.72
C GLN A 239 -4.01 -4.71 -33.17
N ASP A 240 -2.97 -4.22 -33.84
CA ASP A 240 -1.60 -4.35 -33.37
C ASP A 240 -1.33 -3.50 -32.12
N PHE A 241 -1.97 -2.32 -32.01
CA PHE A 241 -1.91 -1.46 -30.85
C PHE A 241 -2.64 -2.07 -29.64
N ASP A 242 -3.90 -2.50 -29.83
CA ASP A 242 -4.70 -3.19 -28.82
C ASP A 242 -3.98 -4.47 -28.33
N LYS A 243 -3.35 -5.24 -29.23
CA LYS A 243 -2.60 -6.45 -28.88
C LYS A 243 -1.38 -6.16 -28.02
N ARG A 244 -0.56 -5.16 -28.36
CA ARG A 244 0.62 -4.76 -27.56
C ARG A 244 0.22 -4.21 -26.18
N MET A 245 -0.84 -3.41 -26.11
CA MET A 245 -1.36 -2.91 -24.83
C MET A 245 -1.94 -4.03 -23.97
N LYS A 246 -2.62 -5.01 -24.58
CA LYS A 246 -3.09 -6.21 -23.87
C LYS A 246 -1.93 -7.06 -23.35
N GLU A 247 -0.87 -7.26 -24.13
CA GLU A 247 0.33 -8.01 -23.73
C GLU A 247 1.06 -7.37 -22.54
N VAL A 248 1.16 -6.02 -22.49
CA VAL A 248 1.69 -5.30 -21.32
C VAL A 248 0.75 -5.43 -20.11
N LYS A 249 -0.57 -5.26 -20.31
CA LYS A 249 -1.61 -5.36 -19.27
C LYS A 249 -1.73 -6.76 -18.65
N GLU A 250 -1.47 -7.80 -19.43
CA GLU A 250 -1.51 -9.20 -18.97
C GLU A 250 -0.13 -9.69 -18.47
N SER A 251 0.90 -8.84 -18.48
CA SER A 251 2.22 -9.18 -17.97
C SER A 251 2.28 -9.14 -16.44
N LEU A 252 2.67 -10.26 -15.83
CA LEU A 252 2.94 -10.34 -14.38
C LEU A 252 4.03 -9.35 -13.92
N VAL A 253 4.91 -8.91 -14.83
CA VAL A 253 5.93 -7.88 -14.57
C VAL A 253 5.29 -6.51 -14.32
N GLY A 254 4.23 -6.16 -15.05
CA GLY A 254 3.45 -4.94 -14.81
C GLY A 254 2.75 -4.95 -13.46
N ASP A 255 2.01 -6.04 -13.16
CA ASP A 255 1.35 -6.25 -11.87
C ASP A 255 2.35 -6.18 -10.69
N LEU A 256 3.55 -6.76 -10.84
CA LEU A 256 4.61 -6.72 -9.82
C LEU A 256 5.30 -5.36 -9.68
N LEU A 257 5.52 -4.62 -10.78
CA LEU A 257 6.05 -3.25 -10.70
C LEU A 257 5.09 -2.34 -9.93
N VAL A 258 3.81 -2.36 -10.32
CA VAL A 258 2.77 -1.52 -9.71
C VAL A 258 2.56 -1.86 -8.22
N LEU A 259 2.59 -3.15 -7.86
CA LEU A 259 2.55 -3.56 -6.46
C LEU A 259 3.80 -3.11 -5.67
N LYS A 260 4.99 -3.16 -6.29
CA LYS A 260 6.23 -2.71 -5.65
C LYS A 260 6.27 -1.18 -5.46
N GLU A 261 5.82 -0.40 -6.45
CA GLU A 261 5.77 1.06 -6.41
C GLU A 261 4.86 1.56 -5.27
N SER A 262 3.71 0.90 -5.09
CA SER A 262 2.71 1.26 -4.07
C SER A 262 3.05 0.75 -2.64
N LEU A 263 4.03 -0.14 -2.50
CA LEU A 263 4.56 -0.59 -1.19
C LEU A 263 5.65 0.35 -0.64
N SER A 264 5.31 1.64 -0.52
CA SER A 264 6.14 2.63 0.17
C SER A 264 6.39 2.26 1.64
N LEU A 265 7.51 2.71 2.22
CA LEU A 265 7.79 2.60 3.66
C LEU A 265 6.65 3.21 4.52
N PHE A 266 6.00 4.26 4.01
CA PHE A 266 4.82 4.85 4.64
C PHE A 266 3.63 3.89 4.62
N THR A 267 3.36 3.23 3.50
CA THR A 267 2.31 2.20 3.37
C THR A 267 2.57 1.02 4.32
N LEU A 268 3.82 0.53 4.38
CA LEU A 268 4.22 -0.56 5.28
C LEU A 268 3.95 -0.26 6.76
N LEU A 269 4.15 0.99 7.20
CA LEU A 269 3.77 1.44 8.54
C LEU A 269 2.26 1.25 8.80
N TRP A 270 1.41 1.71 7.89
CA TRP A 270 -0.05 1.59 8.04
C TRP A 270 -0.56 0.17 7.89
N ILE A 271 0.08 -0.67 7.07
CA ILE A 271 -0.18 -2.12 7.02
C ILE A 271 0.11 -2.74 8.40
N PHE A 272 1.26 -2.45 9.00
CA PHE A 272 1.63 -2.96 10.32
C PHE A 272 0.64 -2.50 11.41
N LEU A 273 0.26 -1.21 11.42
CA LEU A 273 -0.77 -0.67 12.32
C LEU A 273 -2.14 -1.32 12.09
N GLY A 274 -2.56 -1.57 10.85
CA GLY A 274 -3.81 -2.23 10.50
C GLY A 274 -3.86 -3.68 10.98
N VAL A 275 -2.84 -4.48 10.62
CA VAL A 275 -2.71 -5.89 11.04
C VAL A 275 -2.61 -6.01 12.56
N GLY A 276 -1.81 -5.16 13.21
CA GLY A 276 -1.70 -5.11 14.67
C GLY A 276 -3.01 -4.72 15.36
N SER A 277 -3.76 -3.78 14.78
CA SER A 277 -5.10 -3.40 15.28
C SER A 277 -6.10 -4.55 15.14
N ALA A 278 -6.14 -5.21 13.97
CA ALA A 278 -6.98 -6.39 13.73
C ALA A 278 -6.70 -7.50 14.75
N TYR A 279 -5.41 -7.83 14.94
CA TYR A 279 -4.97 -8.80 15.93
C TYR A 279 -5.40 -8.40 17.34
N LYS A 280 -5.13 -7.17 17.79
CA LYS A 280 -5.43 -6.72 19.16
C LYS A 280 -6.93 -6.73 19.46
N ILE A 281 -7.75 -6.22 18.54
CA ILE A 281 -9.22 -6.19 18.70
C ILE A 281 -9.80 -7.62 18.75
N ALA A 282 -9.33 -8.52 17.87
CA ALA A 282 -9.84 -9.88 17.76
C ALA A 282 -9.32 -10.85 18.84
N SER A 283 -8.09 -10.68 19.32
CA SER A 283 -7.54 -11.42 20.47
C SER A 283 -8.16 -10.99 21.81
N GLY A 284 -8.77 -9.80 21.86
CA GLY A 284 -9.67 -9.38 22.92
C GLY A 284 -9.12 -8.39 23.93
N GLY A 285 -7.82 -8.09 23.90
CA GLY A 285 -7.12 -7.30 24.90
C GLY A 285 -6.88 -8.10 26.18
N SER A 286 -5.61 -8.45 26.44
CA SER A 286 -5.20 -8.97 27.74
C SER A 286 -5.06 -7.79 28.73
N ASP A 287 -6.06 -7.64 29.59
CA ASP A 287 -5.87 -7.12 30.95
C ASP A 287 -5.42 -8.29 31.86
#